data_AF-A0A7L4ZXY2-F1
#
_entry.id   AF-A0A7L4ZXY2-F1
#
_cell.length_a   1.000
_cell.length_b   1.000
_cell.length_c   1.000
_cell.angle_alpha   90.00
_cell.angle_beta   90.00
_cell.angle_gamma   90.00
#
_symmetry.space_group_name_H-M   'P 1'
#
loop_
_entity.id
_entity.type
_entity.pdbx_description
1 polymer ?
#
loop_
_entity_poly.entity_id
_entity_poly.type
_entity_poly.pdbx_seq_one_letter_code
_entity_poly.pdbx_strand_id
1 'polypeptide(L)' 'MAHNTVVECTLYDGMKKESAQLMSIKSGMEVQVMDTVDAYFVKARVTDPAGKTQTGYMYRTCFGQ' A
#
# COMPACT_ATOMS: atom_id res chain seq x y z
N MET A 1 12.76 3.69 -8.73
CA MET A 1 12.42 5.02 -8.20
C MET A 1 11.47 4.79 -7.03
N ALA A 2 11.77 5.33 -5.85
CA ALA A 2 10.81 5.30 -4.74
C ALA A 2 9.67 6.26 -5.11
N HIS A 3 8.44 5.74 -5.24
CA HIS A 3 7.27 6.56 -5.55
C HIS A 3 6.91 7.39 -4.30
N ASN A 4 7.48 8.59 -4.20
CA ASN A 4 7.36 9.48 -3.03
C ASN A 4 5.99 10.19 -2.90
N THR A 5 4.93 9.71 -3.55
CA THR A 5 3.59 10.29 -3.40
C THR A 5 2.54 9.18 -3.30
N VAL A 6 2.43 8.61 -2.11
CA VAL A 6 1.22 7.94 -1.63
C VAL A 6 0.55 8.91 -0.67
N VAL A 7 -0.29 9.81 -1.19
CA VAL A 7 -1.10 10.70 -0.33
C VAL A 7 -2.36 9.92 0.03
N GLU A 8 -2.44 9.48 1.29
CA GLU A 8 -3.66 8.95 1.93
C GLU A 8 -4.24 7.66 1.32
N CYS A 9 -3.47 6.59 1.38
CA CYS A 9 -3.97 5.26 1.02
C CYS A 9 -4.08 4.31 2.20
N THR A 10 -4.74 3.18 1.98
CA THR A 10 -4.94 2.14 2.99
C THR A 10 -4.37 0.83 2.49
N LEU A 11 -3.65 0.15 3.38
CA LEU A 11 -3.23 -1.23 3.20
C LEU A 11 -4.33 -2.15 3.74
N TYR A 12 -4.76 -3.11 2.93
CA TYR A 12 -5.80 -4.07 3.25
C TYR A 12 -5.24 -5.48 3.40
N ASP A 13 -5.92 -6.34 4.16
CA ASP A 13 -5.55 -7.75 4.34
C ASP A 13 -5.91 -8.66 3.15
N GLY A 14 -6.69 -8.13 2.20
CA GLY A 14 -7.12 -8.83 0.99
C GLY A 14 -7.45 -7.88 -0.16
N MET A 15 -7.85 -8.48 -1.28
CA MET A 15 -8.09 -7.81 -2.57
C MET A 15 -9.56 -7.49 -2.81
N LYS A 16 -10.34 -7.29 -1.74
CA LYS A 16 -11.77 -6.99 -1.84
C LYS A 16 -12.07 -5.65 -1.19
N LYS A 17 -13.15 -5.01 -1.62
CA LYS A 17 -13.60 -3.75 -1.02
C LYS A 17 -13.95 -3.89 0.46
N GLU A 18 -14.38 -5.09 0.88
CA GLU A 18 -14.74 -5.39 2.27
C GLU A 18 -13.56 -5.90 3.11
N SER A 19 -12.36 -6.00 2.53
CA SER A 19 -11.16 -6.43 3.26
C SER A 19 -10.85 -5.50 4.44
N ALA A 20 -10.32 -6.09 5.50
CA ALA A 20 -10.00 -5.34 6.71
C ALA A 20 -8.83 -4.39 6.45
N GLN A 21 -8.93 -3.19 7.01
CA GLN A 21 -7.85 -2.22 6.95
C GLN A 21 -6.74 -2.65 7.92
N LEU A 22 -5.55 -2.89 7.40
CA LEU A 22 -4.37 -3.19 8.20
C LEU A 22 -3.75 -1.89 8.73
N MET A 23 -3.58 -0.89 7.85
CA MET A 23 -3.00 0.39 8.21
C MET A 23 -3.35 1.49 7.21
N SER A 24 -3.42 2.74 7.68
CA SER A 24 -3.43 3.91 6.81
C SER A 24 -1.99 4.38 6.53
N ILE A 25 -1.69 4.60 5.26
CA ILE A 25 -0.42 5.11 4.77
C ILE A 25 -0.37 6.61 4.98
N LYS A 26 0.65 7.07 5.69
CA LYS A 26 0.92 8.48 5.97
C LYS A 26 2.26 8.89 5.36
N SER A 27 2.47 10.20 5.23
CA SER A 27 3.76 10.74 4.81
C SER A 27 4.91 10.21 5.68
N GLY A 28 6.03 9.86 5.04
CA GLY A 28 7.19 9.27 5.68
C GLY A 28 7.18 7.74 5.79
N MET A 29 6.09 7.07 5.42
CA MET A 29 6.08 5.61 5.26
C MET A 29 6.69 5.23 3.90
N GLU A 30 7.53 4.20 3.90
CA GLU A 30 8.06 3.64 2.66
C GLU A 30 7.09 2.59 2.14
N VAL A 31 6.73 2.68 0.86
CA VAL A 31 5.87 1.70 0.20
C VAL A 31 6.64 1.04 -0.94
N GLN A 32 6.76 -0.27 -0.87
CA GLN A 32 7.35 -1.11 -1.90
C GLN A 32 6.24 -1.94 -2.56
N VAL A 33 5.94 -1.65 -3.82
CA VAL A 33 5.07 -2.49 -4.63
C VAL A 33 5.82 -3.77 -4.97
N MET A 34 5.27 -4.91 -4.56
CA MET A 34 5.86 -6.23 -4.77
C MET A 34 5.32 -6.91 -6.02
N ASP A 35 4.02 -6.76 -6.28
CA ASP A 35 3.34 -7.40 -7.40
C ASP A 35 2.10 -6.61 -7.84
N THR A 36 1.76 -6.69 -9.12
CA THR A 36 0.47 -6.19 -9.64
C THR A 36 -0.48 -7.37 -9.74
N VAL A 37 -1.47 -7.42 -8.85
CA VAL A 37 -2.37 -8.57 -8.80
C VAL A 37 -3.41 -8.51 -9.91
N ASP A 38 -4.07 -7.35 -10.06
CA ASP A 38 -5.07 -7.13 -11.09
C ASP A 38 -5.13 -5.65 -11.53
N ALA A 39 -6.21 -5.27 -12.23
CA ALA A 39 -6.42 -3.90 -12.69
C ALA A 39 -6.63 -2.89 -11.54
N TYR A 40 -6.98 -3.34 -10.35
CA TYR A 40 -7.38 -2.54 -9.20
C TYR A 40 -6.41 -2.61 -8.04
N PHE A 41 -5.74 -3.74 -7.80
CA PHE A 41 -4.93 -4.01 -6.62
C PHE A 41 -3.48 -4.35 -6.94
N VAL A 42 -2.59 -3.85 -6.09
CA VAL A 42 -1.20 -4.30 -5.98
C VAL A 42 -0.95 -4.93 -4.63
N LYS A 43 -0.03 -5.88 -4.58
CA LYS A 43 0.57 -6.33 -3.33
C LYS A 43 1.68 -5.36 -2.95
N ALA A 44 1.61 -4.80 -1.75
CA ALA A 44 2.57 -3.83 -1.26
C ALA A 44 3.10 -4.24 0.11
N ARG A 45 4.38 -3.97 0.32
CA ARG A 45 5.02 -3.95 1.63
C ARG A 45 5.19 -2.50 2.05
N VAL A 46 4.73 -2.19 3.26
CA VAL A 46 4.81 -0.86 3.85
C VAL A 46 5.73 -0.93 5.05
N THR A 47 6.67 0.00 5.15
CA THR A 47 7.56 0.16 6.30
C THR A 47 7.26 1.50 6.95
N ASP A 48 6.93 1.48 8.24
CA ASP A 48 6.72 2.70 9.01
C ASP A 48 8.07 3.37 9.39
N PRO A 49 8.07 4.64 9.82
CA PRO A 49 9.30 5.31 10.28
C PRO A 49 9.96 4.66 11.50
N ALA A 50 9.25 3.78 12.22
CA ALA A 50 9.79 3.00 13.33
C ALA A 50 10.43 1.67 12.87
N GLY A 51 10.44 1.40 11.56
CA GLY A 51 11.03 0.21 10.94
C GLY A 51 10.12 -1.02 10.96
N LYS A 52 8.86 -0.91 11.39
CA LYS A 52 7.90 -2.02 11.34
C LYS A 52 7.39 -2.19 9.93
N THR A 53 7.38 -3.43 9.45
CA THR A 53 6.91 -3.74 8.10
C THR A 53 5.61 -4.51 8.11
N GLN A 54 4.67 -4.13 7.26
CA GLN A 54 3.43 -4.84 7.03
C GLN A 54 3.24 -5.11 5.55
N THR A 55 2.68 -6.27 5.20
CA THR A 55 2.41 -6.65 3.81
C THR A 55 0.92 -6.84 3.63
N GLY A 56 0.39 -6.32 2.54
CA GLY A 56 -1.03 -6.39 2.22
C GLY A 56 -1.28 -5.93 0.80
N TYR A 57 -2.51 -5.45 0.57
CA TYR A 57 -2.96 -5.02 -0.74
C TYR A 57 -3.37 -3.56 -0.72
N MET A 58 -3.09 -2.85 -1.81
CA MET A 58 -3.43 -1.44 -1.97
C MET A 58 -4.08 -1.22 -3.33
N TYR A 59 -4.97 -0.25 -3.43
CA TYR A 59 -5.53 0.15 -4.71
C TYR A 59 -4.42 0.73 -5.61
N ARG A 60 -4.40 0.37 -6.90
CA ARG A 60 -3.45 0.91 -7.88
C ARG A 60 -3.53 2.42 -8.02
N THR A 61 -4.71 3.00 -7.80
CA THR A 61 -4.93 4.45 -7.81
C THR A 61 -4.08 5.19 -6.76
N CYS A 62 -3.55 4.48 -5.76
CA CYS A 62 -2.65 5.02 -4.73
C CYS A 62 -1.27 5.43 -5.25
N PHE A 63 -0.85 4.93 -6.41
CA PHE A 63 0.53 5.06 -6.87
C PHE A 63 0.72 6.06 -8.01
N GLY A 64 -0.36 6.74 -8.44
CA GLY A 64 -0.34 7.59 -9.63
C GLY A 64 -0.03 6.79 -10.92
N GLN A 65 -0.31 7.37 -12.08
CA GLN A 65 0.28 6.91 -13.35
C GLN A 65 1.57 7.67 -13.62
#